data_AF-A0A174AK03-F1
#
_entry.id   AF-A0A174AK03-F1
#
_cell.length_a   1.000
_cell.length_b   1.000
_cell.length_c   1.000
_cell.angle_alpha   90.00
_cell.angle_beta   90.00
_cell.angle_gamma   90.00
#
_symmetry.space_group_name_H-M   'P 1'
#
loop_
_entity.id
_entity.type
_entity.pdbx_description
1 polymer ?
#
loop_
_entity_poly.entity_id
_entity_poly.type
_entity_poly.pdbx_seq_one_letter_code
_entity_poly.pdbx_strand_id
1 'polypeptide(L)' 'MQRLYLELTSLENRGITIWLEGAKSSSQDVASQLCVQEESTYMRDYIFDEGVLKEVHFDKIRKDLP' A
#
# COMPACT_ATOMS: atom_id res chain seq x y z
N MET A 1 4.64 3.72 -12.62
CA MET A 1 3.77 2.53 -12.65
C MET A 1 4.53 1.21 -12.45
N GLN A 2 5.49 0.82 -13.33
CA GLN A 2 6.15 -0.50 -13.22
C GLN A 2 6.88 -0.75 -11.90
N ARG A 3 7.58 0.24 -11.33
CA ARG A 3 8.38 0.03 -10.11
C ARG A 3 7.55 -0.28 -8.86
N LEU A 4 6.49 0.50 -8.62
CA LEU A 4 5.58 0.29 -7.48
C LEU A 4 4.86 -1.07 -7.62
N TYR A 5 4.34 -1.37 -8.80
CA TYR A 5 3.69 -2.67 -9.05
C TYR A 5 4.63 -3.85 -8.78
N LEU A 6 5.88 -3.80 -9.25
CA LEU A 6 6.88 -4.85 -9.01
C LEU A 6 7.23 -5.00 -7.53
N GLU A 7 7.36 -3.88 -6.81
CA GLU A 7 7.58 -3.88 -5.36
C GLU A 7 6.42 -4.59 -4.63
N LEU A 8 5.18 -4.17 -4.90
CA LEU A 8 3.99 -4.71 -4.25
C LEU A 8 3.77 -6.18 -4.61
N THR A 9 4.00 -6.56 -5.86
CA THR A 9 3.95 -7.97 -6.29
C THR A 9 4.95 -8.82 -5.52
N SER A 10 6.16 -8.30 -5.26
CA SER A 10 7.15 -9.01 -4.44
C SER A 10 6.69 -9.19 -2.99
N LEU A 11 6.00 -8.21 -2.41
CA LEU A 11 5.43 -8.31 -1.06
C LEU A 11 4.31 -9.35 -1.01
N GLU A 12 3.35 -9.30 -1.94
CA GLU A 12 2.26 -10.29 -2.01
C GLU A 12 2.79 -11.71 -2.18
N ASN A 13 3.77 -11.90 -3.06
CA ASN A 13 4.40 -13.21 -3.27
C ASN A 13 5.12 -13.75 -2.02
N ARG A 14 5.50 -12.87 -1.08
CA ARG A 14 6.08 -13.23 0.22
C ARG A 14 5.02 -13.48 1.30
N GLY A 15 3.74 -13.38 0.95
CA GLY A 15 2.61 -13.55 1.87
C GLY A 15 2.27 -12.30 2.68
N ILE A 16 2.81 -11.14 2.31
CA ILE A 16 2.51 -9.86 2.96
C ILE A 16 1.17 -9.36 2.42
N THR A 17 0.24 -9.03 3.32
CA THR A 17 -1.09 -8.53 2.93
C THR A 17 -1.03 -7.04 2.63
N ILE A 18 -1.61 -6.64 1.50
CA ILE A 18 -1.73 -5.23 1.13
C ILE A 18 -3.15 -4.75 1.43
N TRP A 19 -3.24 -3.59 2.05
CA TRP A 19 -4.48 -2.90 2.36
C TRP A 19 -4.50 -1.53 1.69
N LEU A 20 -5.67 -1.12 1.22
CA LEU A 20 -5.94 0.17 0.62
C LEU A 20 -7.22 0.73 1.24
N GLU A 21 -7.12 1.86 1.93
CA GLU A 21 -8.23 2.51 2.63
C GLU A 21 -9.01 1.54 3.55
N GLY A 22 -8.28 0.71 4.30
CA GLY A 22 -8.84 -0.29 5.21
C GLY A 22 -9.42 -1.55 4.56
N ALA A 23 -9.34 -1.69 3.24
CA ALA A 23 -9.78 -2.90 2.51
C ALA A 23 -8.60 -3.69 1.96
N LYS A 24 -8.61 -5.02 2.15
CA LYS A 24 -7.61 -5.91 1.55
C LYS A 24 -7.66 -5.76 0.03
N SER A 25 -6.51 -5.49 -0.58
CA SER A 25 -6.37 -5.16 -2.00
C SER A 25 -5.24 -5.94 -2.65
N SER A 26 -5.19 -5.91 -3.98
CA SER A 26 -4.10 -6.50 -4.77
C SER A 26 -3.00 -5.49 -5.10
N SER A 27 -1.79 -5.96 -5.35
CA SER A 27 -0.67 -5.14 -5.86
C SER A 27 -1.04 -4.36 -7.12
N GLN A 28 -1.85 -4.95 -8.00
CA GLN A 28 -2.34 -4.33 -9.22
C GLN A 28 -3.30 -3.16 -8.92
N ASP A 29 -4.27 -3.36 -8.02
CA ASP A 29 -5.28 -2.35 -7.69
C ASP A 29 -4.64 -1.14 -7.00
N VAL A 30 -3.75 -1.41 -6.03
CA VAL A 30 -3.02 -0.35 -5.33
C VAL A 30 -2.12 0.41 -6.30
N ALA A 31 -1.33 -0.28 -7.12
CA ALA A 31 -0.45 0.39 -8.08
C ALA A 31 -1.25 1.19 -9.13
N SER A 32 -2.46 0.75 -9.50
CA SER A 32 -3.35 1.49 -10.38
C SER A 32 -3.87 2.76 -9.71
N GLN A 33 -4.43 2.67 -8.50
CA GLN A 33 -4.93 3.85 -7.77
C GLN A 33 -3.85 4.87 -7.48
N LEU A 34 -2.68 4.43 -6.99
CA LEU A 34 -1.53 5.29 -6.70
C LEU A 34 -0.83 5.83 -7.95
N CYS A 35 -1.12 5.30 -9.15
CA CYS A 35 -0.65 5.88 -10.39
C CYS A 35 -1.61 6.96 -10.93
N VAL A 36 -2.90 6.84 -10.61
CA VAL A 36 -3.93 7.83 -10.98
C VAL A 36 -3.90 9.02 -10.03
N GLN A 37 -3.64 8.78 -8.75
CA GLN A 37 -3.49 9.81 -7.72
C GLN A 37 -1.99 10.07 -7.48
N GLU A 38 -1.61 11.30 -7.12
CA GLU A 38 -0.20 11.58 -6.80
C GLU A 38 0.24 10.80 -5.56
N GLU A 39 1.48 10.28 -5.54
CA GLU A 39 2.08 9.53 -4.41
C GLU A 39 1.98 10.31 -3.08
N SER A 40 1.93 11.65 -3.14
CA SER A 40 1.76 12.54 -1.99
C SER A 40 0.39 12.43 -1.29
N THR A 41 -0.57 11.70 -1.88
CA THR A 41 -1.94 11.55 -1.39
C THR A 41 -2.09 10.36 -0.44
N TYR A 42 -1.20 9.36 -0.52
CA TYR A 42 -1.28 8.16 0.32
C TYR A 42 -0.07 8.03 1.23
N MET A 43 -0.31 7.71 2.50
CA MET A 43 0.71 7.26 3.43
C MET A 43 0.80 5.74 3.38
N ARG A 44 2.03 5.22 3.48
CA ARG A 44 2.30 3.80 3.53
C ARG A 44 2.75 3.41 4.94
N ASP A 45 1.94 2.62 5.62
CA ASP A 45 2.25 2.09 6.95
C ASP A 45 2.69 0.62 6.88
N TYR A 46 3.67 0.27 7.70
CA TYR A 46 4.25 -1.07 7.77
C TYR A 46 3.89 -1.74 9.10
N ILE A 47 3.12 -2.82 9.04
CA ILE A 47 2.65 -3.54 10.23
C ILE A 47 3.49 -4.80 10.43
N PHE A 48 4.18 -4.83 11.56
CA PHE A 48 5.05 -5.93 11.96
C PHE A 48 4.41 -6.76 13.06
N ASP A 49 4.62 -8.07 12.97
CA ASP A 49 4.25 -9.05 13.99
C ASP A 49 5.51 -9.84 14.34
N GLU A 50 5.92 -9.80 15.61
CA GLU A 50 7.16 -10.41 16.11
C GLU A 50 8.42 -10.07 15.27
N GLY A 51 8.48 -8.85 14.74
CA GLY A 51 9.59 -8.37 13.90
C GLY A 51 9.52 -8.81 12.42
N VAL A 52 8.48 -9.53 12.03
CA VAL A 52 8.21 -9.92 10.63
C VAL A 52 7.16 -8.98 10.04
N LEU A 53 7.45 -8.40 8.87
CA LEU A 53 6.47 -7.61 8.14
C LEU A 53 5.30 -8.51 7.70
N LYS A 54 4.10 -8.22 8.16
CA LYS A 54 2.87 -8.96 7.80
C LYS A 54 2.00 -8.20 6.84
N GLU A 55 1.92 -6.87 7.00
CA GLU A 55 0.98 -6.06 6.25
C GLU A 55 1.56 -4.71 5.86
N VAL A 56 1.08 -4.19 4.73
CA VAL A 56 1.34 -2.83 4.27
C VAL A 56 0.02 -2.16 3.99
N HIS A 57 -0.21 -1.01 4.61
CA HIS A 57 -1.45 -0.25 4.52
C HIS A 57 -1.21 1.03 3.74
N PHE A 58 -2.11 1.33 2.79
CA PHE A 58 -2.12 2.55 2.00
C PHE A 58 -3.35 3.37 2.36
N ASP A 59 -3.15 4.44 3.10
CA ASP A 59 -4.23 5.29 3.60
C ASP A 59 -4.13 6.70 3.03
N LYS A 60 -5.27 7.26 2.61
CA LYS A 60 -5.29 8.63 2.09
C LYS A 60 -5.00 9.64 3.19
N ILE A 61 -4.01 10.47 2.94
CA ILE A 61 -3.73 11.66 3.73
C ILE A 61 -4.72 12.74 3.29
N ARG A 62 -5.68 13.06 4.15
CA ARG A 62 -6.49 14.27 3.95
C ARG A 62 -5.66 15.46 4.41
N LYS A 63 -5.46 16.45 3.54
CA LYS A 63 -4.81 17.73 3.91
C LYS A 63 -5.68 18.63 4.78
N ASP A 64 -6.88 18.17 5.14
CA ASP A 64 -7.85 18.91 5.94
C ASP A 64 -7.99 18.27 7.32
N LEU A 65 -6.92 18.30 8.12
CA LEU A 65 -7.06 18.30 9.57
C LEU A 65 -6.97 19.78 10.00
N PRO A 66 -7.97 20.29 10.75
CA PRO A 66 -8.06 21.71 11.11
C PRO A 66 -6.85 22.23 11.91
#